data_AF-A0A150XRE7-F1
#
_entry.id   AF-A0A150XRE7-F1
#
_cell.length_a   1.000
_cell.length_b   1.000
_cell.length_c   1.000
_cell.angle_alpha   90.00
_cell.angle_beta   90.00
_cell.angle_gamma   90.00
#
_symmetry.space_group_name_H-M   'P 1'
#
loop_
_entity.id
_entity.type
_entity.pdbx_description
1 polymer ?
#
loop_
_entity_poly.entity_id
_entity_poly.type
_entity_poly.pdbx_seq_one_letter_code
_entity_poly.pdbx_strand_id
1 'polypeptide(L)'
;MQILKNGRLLILLVLLSALASAEANAQFWKKKNKSDVQAFAPGEAQEPKEAKMVSPMREMLNKFNLQLEKGYGFFLYENELTDVSVVRNPRGDQLYIVPIGQESTSGPYNAYSNWFNDLTPTNIYRVDDDSQIVRTDTASVIYKNSGRINPLTLRISFSLNKVDKLRLKTTGERVMSDKEMLRVGLGISTGALKFTNKVHYQEVDDRLRYFNIPETKISTTKLFGSLTYNAYTFMDFSFLVDASGGVWKTKSSHLNQDLVTYDPFFNVGFIIEKKVSKYFKLYLRPSFEMRKYSLSDEFITTAHSLSLFTIDVGALIKYPTYPRNRHGANRVQMEHIFNGKIYRGRSIFQPQNPRTGQFGQTKKKKVKYGGGND
;
A
#
# COMPACT_ATOMS: atom_id res chain seq x y z
N MET A 1 3.61 -1.38 -29.38
CA MET A 1 2.23 -1.68 -28.90
C MET A 1 1.98 -3.19 -28.83
N GLN A 2 2.56 -3.91 -27.86
CA GLN A 2 2.33 -5.36 -27.68
C GLN A 2 2.46 -5.86 -26.21
N ILE A 3 2.73 -4.96 -25.25
CA ILE A 3 2.99 -5.31 -23.85
C ILE A 3 1.70 -5.49 -23.01
N LEU A 4 0.54 -5.07 -23.53
CA LEU A 4 -0.75 -5.13 -22.81
C LEU A 4 -1.43 -6.51 -22.80
N LYS A 5 -0.94 -7.52 -23.53
CA LYS A 5 -1.56 -8.86 -23.55
C LYS A 5 -1.08 -9.79 -22.42
N ASN A 6 0.05 -9.50 -21.76
CA ASN A 6 0.64 -10.42 -20.78
C ASN A 6 0.25 -10.14 -19.32
N GLY A 7 -0.34 -8.98 -19.01
CA GLY A 7 -0.76 -8.64 -17.64
C GLY A 7 -1.92 -9.50 -17.12
N ARG A 8 -2.81 -9.96 -18.01
CA ARG A 8 -3.92 -10.86 -17.65
C ARG A 8 -3.45 -12.27 -17.34
N LEU A 9 -2.38 -12.74 -18.00
CA LEU A 9 -1.82 -14.07 -17.80
C LEU A 9 -1.11 -14.18 -16.43
N LEU A 10 -0.43 -13.09 -16.01
CA LEU A 10 0.32 -13.06 -14.75
C LEU A 10 -0.61 -13.00 -13.52
N ILE A 11 -1.75 -12.29 -13.63
CA ILE A 11 -2.80 -12.30 -12.59
C ILE A 11 -3.48 -13.68 -12.52
N LEU A 12 -3.69 -14.35 -13.66
CA LEU A 12 -4.21 -15.71 -13.69
C LEU A 12 -3.22 -16.71 -13.07
N LEU A 13 -1.92 -16.57 -13.33
CA LEU A 13 -0.86 -17.42 -12.78
C LEU A 13 -0.69 -17.25 -11.26
N VAL A 14 -0.84 -16.03 -10.73
CA VAL A 14 -0.86 -15.80 -9.27
C VAL A 14 -2.11 -16.40 -8.62
N LEU A 15 -3.28 -16.30 -9.26
CA LEU A 15 -4.51 -16.96 -8.81
C LEU A 15 -4.43 -18.50 -8.90
N LEU A 16 -3.81 -19.05 -9.95
CA LEU A 16 -3.60 -20.49 -10.12
C LEU A 16 -2.54 -21.05 -9.18
N SER A 17 -1.48 -20.30 -8.85
CA SER A 17 -0.49 -20.73 -7.86
C SER A 17 -1.07 -20.76 -6.43
N ALA A 18 -2.03 -19.89 -6.12
CA ALA A 18 -2.80 -19.92 -4.88
C ALA A 18 -3.83 -21.07 -4.82
N LEU A 19 -4.23 -21.60 -5.98
CA LEU A 19 -5.05 -22.82 -6.09
C LEU A 19 -4.20 -24.10 -6.07
N ALA A 20 -3.00 -24.08 -6.63
CA ALA A 20 -2.08 -25.23 -6.67
C ALA A 20 -1.44 -25.54 -5.30
N SER A 21 -1.36 -24.57 -4.40
CA SER A 21 -0.91 -24.80 -3.01
C SER A 21 -1.99 -25.40 -2.09
N ALA A 22 -3.14 -25.80 -2.65
CA ALA A 22 -4.16 -26.61 -1.98
C ALA A 22 -3.96 -28.13 -2.16
N GLU A 23 -2.87 -28.59 -2.78
CA GLU A 23 -2.48 -30.00 -2.79
C GLU A 23 -1.73 -30.38 -1.51
N ALA A 24 -2.48 -30.56 -0.43
CA ALA A 24 -2.11 -31.42 0.68
C ALA A 24 -3.38 -31.86 1.42
N ASN A 25 -4.26 -32.59 0.72
CA ASN A 25 -5.26 -33.52 1.29
C ASN A 25 -5.78 -34.46 0.19
N ALA A 26 -4.86 -35.08 -0.55
CA ALA A 26 -5.17 -36.23 -1.40
C ALA A 26 -5.35 -37.48 -0.51
N GLN A 27 -6.47 -37.55 0.20
CA GLN A 27 -6.97 -38.77 0.84
C GLN A 27 -8.49 -38.95 0.69
N PHE A 28 -9.14 -38.10 -0.10
CA PHE A 28 -10.51 -38.35 -0.55
C PHE A 28 -10.43 -39.13 -1.87
N TRP A 29 -11.32 -40.11 -2.05
CA TRP A 29 -11.37 -41.10 -3.14
C TRP A 29 -10.68 -42.45 -2.88
N LYS A 30 -11.05 -43.13 -1.78
CA LYS A 30 -11.16 -44.61 -1.83
C LYS A 30 -12.51 -44.98 -2.47
N LYS A 31 -12.44 -45.74 -3.57
CA LYS A 31 -13.59 -46.39 -4.23
C LYS A 31 -14.42 -47.16 -3.20
N LYS A 32 -15.73 -46.98 -3.28
CA LYS A 32 -16.73 -47.72 -2.50
C LYS A 32 -16.85 -49.13 -3.09
N ASN A 33 -16.10 -50.09 -2.57
CA ASN A 33 -16.36 -51.50 -2.87
C ASN A 33 -17.59 -51.93 -2.07
N LYS A 34 -18.63 -52.37 -2.79
CA LYS A 34 -19.80 -53.05 -2.25
C LYS A 34 -19.46 -54.53 -2.13
N SER A 35 -19.09 -54.96 -0.94
CA SER A 35 -19.26 -56.31 -0.41
C SER A 35 -18.59 -56.33 0.95
N ASP A 36 -19.39 -56.39 2.01
CA ASP A 36 -19.16 -57.32 3.12
C ASP A 36 -20.27 -57.10 4.15
N VAL A 37 -21.12 -58.11 4.23
CA VAL A 37 -22.04 -58.31 5.35
C VAL A 37 -21.17 -58.60 6.56
N GLN A 38 -21.07 -57.65 7.49
CA GLN A 38 -20.50 -57.88 8.81
C GLN A 38 -21.56 -57.65 9.88
N ALA A 39 -21.64 -58.66 10.74
CA ALA A 39 -22.60 -58.86 11.79
C ALA A 39 -22.70 -57.68 12.77
N PHE A 40 -23.87 -57.55 13.39
CA PHE A 40 -24.11 -56.72 14.56
C PHE A 40 -23.16 -57.14 15.69
N ALA A 41 -22.13 -56.34 15.95
CA ALA A 41 -21.38 -56.35 17.21
C ALA A 41 -21.73 -55.04 17.96
N PRO A 42 -22.19 -55.10 19.21
CA PRO A 42 -22.45 -53.91 20.00
C PRO A 42 -21.15 -53.43 20.64
N GLY A 43 -20.74 -52.20 20.33
CA GLY A 43 -19.67 -51.52 21.06
C GLY A 43 -18.53 -51.02 20.18
N GLU A 44 -18.72 -49.83 19.62
CA GLU A 44 -17.72 -48.75 19.66
C GLU A 44 -18.49 -47.49 19.25
N ALA A 45 -18.72 -46.61 20.22
CA ALA A 45 -19.23 -45.28 19.91
C ALA A 45 -18.19 -44.63 19.00
N GLN A 46 -18.49 -44.55 17.70
CA GLN A 46 -17.73 -43.71 16.79
C GLN A 46 -17.73 -42.32 17.41
N GLU A 47 -16.57 -41.85 17.86
CA GLU A 47 -16.42 -40.47 18.32
C GLU A 47 -17.08 -39.58 17.26
N PRO A 48 -18.03 -38.71 17.64
CA PRO A 48 -18.72 -37.89 16.67
C PRO A 48 -17.65 -37.08 15.95
N LYS A 49 -17.39 -37.44 14.69
CA LYS A 49 -16.48 -36.69 13.82
C LYS A 49 -16.89 -35.24 13.96
N GLU A 50 -16.04 -34.43 14.59
CA GLU A 50 -16.33 -33.03 14.84
C GLU A 50 -16.70 -32.41 13.50
N ALA A 51 -18.01 -32.18 13.30
CA ALA A 51 -18.48 -31.64 12.05
C ALA A 51 -17.78 -30.31 11.90
N LYS A 52 -16.93 -30.13 10.87
CA LYS A 52 -16.27 -28.84 10.60
C LYS A 52 -17.35 -27.76 10.58
N MET A 53 -17.48 -27.03 11.68
CA MET A 53 -18.63 -26.15 11.94
C MET A 53 -18.58 -24.85 11.11
N VAL A 54 -17.57 -24.70 10.25
CA VAL A 54 -17.29 -23.51 9.44
C VAL A 54 -17.27 -23.89 7.98
N SER A 55 -17.94 -23.08 7.16
CA SER A 55 -17.89 -23.21 5.70
C SER A 55 -16.45 -22.96 5.21
N PRO A 56 -15.86 -23.85 4.38
CA PRO A 56 -14.50 -23.68 3.85
C PRO A 56 -14.28 -22.33 3.13
N MET A 57 -15.31 -21.83 2.44
CA MET A 57 -15.26 -20.52 1.77
C MET A 57 -15.09 -19.37 2.77
N ARG A 58 -15.76 -19.43 3.94
CA ARG A 58 -15.64 -18.39 4.98
C ARG A 58 -14.27 -18.43 5.66
N GLU A 59 -13.75 -19.63 5.86
CA GLU A 59 -12.41 -19.81 6.41
C GLU A 59 -11.35 -19.21 5.46
N MET A 60 -11.50 -19.42 4.15
CA MET A 60 -10.66 -18.78 3.13
C MET A 60 -10.82 -17.25 3.13
N LEU A 61 -12.05 -16.75 3.12
CA LEU A 61 -12.33 -15.30 3.12
C LEU A 61 -11.81 -14.59 4.37
N ASN A 62 -11.78 -15.25 5.53
CA ASN A 62 -11.25 -14.68 6.77
C ASN A 62 -9.73 -14.38 6.69
N LYS A 63 -9.01 -15.05 5.79
CA LYS A 63 -7.58 -14.77 5.55
C LYS A 63 -7.37 -13.50 4.73
N PHE A 64 -8.40 -12.98 4.05
CA PHE A 64 -8.33 -11.70 3.36
C PHE A 64 -8.60 -10.54 4.31
N ASN A 65 -7.74 -9.53 4.23
CA ASN A 65 -7.88 -8.27 4.95
C ASN A 65 -8.03 -7.14 3.94
N LEU A 66 -9.06 -6.32 4.16
CA LEU A 66 -9.25 -5.05 3.49
C LEU A 66 -8.67 -3.95 4.38
N GLN A 67 -7.77 -3.16 3.82
CA GLN A 67 -7.05 -2.09 4.50
C GLN A 67 -7.35 -0.77 3.80
N LEU A 68 -7.75 0.24 4.57
CA LEU A 68 -7.93 1.61 4.12
C LEU A 68 -7.02 2.51 4.94
N GLU A 69 -6.19 3.28 4.26
CA GLU A 69 -5.16 4.13 4.87
C GLU A 69 -5.29 5.56 4.38
N LYS A 70 -5.12 6.52 5.29
CA LYS A 70 -4.90 7.92 4.95
C LYS A 70 -3.53 8.34 5.43
N GLY A 71 -2.71 8.82 4.51
CA GLY A 71 -1.35 9.28 4.79
C GLY A 71 -1.19 10.78 4.77
N TYR A 72 -0.18 11.24 5.51
CA TYR A 72 0.38 12.57 5.42
C TYR A 72 1.90 12.48 5.48
N GLY A 73 2.59 13.28 4.67
CA GLY A 73 4.03 13.21 4.58
C GLY A 73 4.65 14.41 3.89
N PHE A 74 5.97 14.34 3.80
CA PHE A 74 6.78 15.28 3.03
C PHE A 74 7.62 14.53 2.00
N PHE A 75 8.08 15.27 1.01
CA PHE A 75 8.99 14.74 0.01
C PHE A 75 10.12 15.72 -0.26
N LEU A 76 11.28 15.17 -0.58
CA LEU A 76 12.41 15.85 -1.15
C LEU A 76 12.44 15.49 -2.63
N TYR A 77 12.62 16.52 -3.46
CA TYR A 77 12.69 16.41 -4.90
C TYR A 77 14.05 16.90 -5.35
N GLU A 78 14.66 16.15 -6.25
CA GLU A 78 15.92 16.50 -6.88
C GLU A 78 15.81 16.24 -8.39
N ASN A 79 16.36 17.15 -9.17
CA ASN A 79 16.50 17.02 -10.60
C ASN A 79 17.95 17.28 -10.96
N GLU A 80 18.64 16.17 -11.22
CA GLU A 80 20.02 16.18 -11.65
C GLU A 80 20.05 16.36 -13.17
N LEU A 81 20.82 17.34 -13.61
CA LEU A 81 21.03 17.64 -15.02
C LEU A 81 22.36 17.03 -15.46
N THR A 82 22.32 16.25 -16.55
CA THR A 82 23.49 15.59 -17.15
C THR A 82 23.52 15.89 -18.63
N ASP A 83 24.72 15.99 -19.21
CA ASP A 83 24.94 16.22 -20.65
C ASP A 83 24.29 17.48 -21.23
N VAL A 84 24.08 18.50 -20.38
CA VAL A 84 23.47 19.78 -20.77
C VAL A 84 24.23 20.97 -20.21
N SER A 85 24.07 22.10 -20.88
CA SER A 85 24.52 23.41 -20.45
C SER A 85 23.32 24.22 -20.00
N VAL A 86 23.36 24.67 -18.74
CA VAL A 86 22.33 25.52 -18.15
C VAL A 86 22.68 26.95 -18.46
N VAL A 87 21.80 27.63 -19.19
CA VAL A 87 22.05 28.97 -19.69
C VAL A 87 20.99 29.94 -19.15
N ARG A 88 21.45 31.05 -18.58
CA ARG A 88 20.62 32.18 -18.18
C ARG A 88 20.99 33.39 -19.03
N ASN A 89 20.05 33.85 -19.85
CA ASN A 89 20.21 35.10 -20.60
C ASN A 89 19.84 36.29 -19.68
N PRO A 90 20.75 37.22 -19.39
CA PRO A 90 20.50 38.35 -18.49
C PRO A 90 19.53 39.39 -19.06
N ARG A 91 19.42 39.52 -20.40
CA ARG A 91 18.59 40.54 -21.06
C ARG A 91 17.10 40.22 -21.07
N GLY A 92 16.74 38.94 -20.93
CA GLY A 92 15.36 38.46 -20.90
C GLY A 92 14.99 37.68 -19.64
N ASP A 93 15.93 37.51 -18.70
CA ASP A 93 15.79 36.66 -17.51
C ASP A 93 15.27 35.25 -17.85
N GLN A 94 15.67 34.74 -19.03
CA GLN A 94 15.23 33.46 -19.55
C GLN A 94 16.24 32.38 -19.15
N LEU A 95 15.75 31.32 -18.50
CA LEU A 95 16.54 30.15 -18.14
C LEU A 95 16.12 28.98 -19.04
N TYR A 96 17.12 28.32 -19.61
CA TYR A 96 16.93 27.16 -20.48
C TYR A 96 18.13 26.22 -20.37
N ILE A 97 17.94 24.99 -20.83
CA ILE A 97 19.02 24.00 -20.99
C ILE A 97 19.25 23.72 -22.47
N VAL A 98 20.48 23.43 -22.84
CA VAL A 98 20.92 23.08 -24.20
C VAL A 98 21.84 21.86 -24.12
N PRO A 99 21.81 20.91 -25.06
CA PRO A 99 22.82 19.85 -25.11
C PRO A 99 24.25 20.40 -25.13
N ILE A 100 25.16 19.73 -24.43
CA ILE A 100 26.59 20.11 -24.46
C ILE A 100 27.11 20.05 -25.91
N GLY A 101 27.92 21.04 -26.28
CA GLY A 101 28.47 21.18 -27.63
C GLY A 101 27.55 21.92 -28.61
N GLN A 102 26.30 22.15 -28.23
CA GLN A 102 25.38 23.03 -28.97
C GLN A 102 25.37 24.46 -28.40
N GLU A 103 26.41 24.93 -27.69
CA GLU A 103 26.43 26.31 -27.17
C GLU A 103 27.00 27.34 -28.18
N SER A 104 27.45 26.90 -29.36
CA SER A 104 28.25 27.70 -30.32
C SER A 104 27.45 28.70 -31.15
N THR A 105 28.01 29.89 -31.44
CA THR A 105 27.42 31.14 -31.97
C THR A 105 26.62 31.12 -33.30
N SER A 106 26.36 29.98 -33.95
CA SER A 106 25.62 29.96 -35.22
C SER A 106 24.57 28.84 -35.32
N GLY A 107 23.31 29.20 -35.11
CA GLY A 107 22.16 28.36 -35.47
C GLY A 107 21.04 28.36 -34.42
N PRO A 108 19.83 27.88 -34.78
CA PRO A 108 18.83 27.57 -33.78
C PRO A 108 19.33 26.41 -32.90
N TYR A 109 19.28 26.59 -31.59
CA TYR A 109 19.65 25.56 -30.62
C TYR A 109 18.44 24.71 -30.25
N ASN A 110 18.69 23.44 -29.95
CA ASN A 110 17.72 22.60 -29.24
C ASN A 110 17.75 23.03 -27.76
N ALA A 111 17.08 24.14 -27.47
CA ALA A 111 16.99 24.70 -26.14
C ALA A 111 15.64 24.35 -25.51
N TYR A 112 15.62 24.17 -24.20
CA TYR A 112 14.42 23.79 -23.45
C TYR A 112 14.23 24.68 -22.24
N SER A 113 13.09 25.35 -22.17
CA SER A 113 12.76 26.25 -21.05
C SER A 113 12.05 25.55 -19.90
N ASN A 114 11.57 24.32 -20.12
CA ASN A 114 10.78 23.59 -19.14
C ASN A 114 11.11 22.11 -19.16
N TRP A 115 12.13 21.73 -18.43
CA TRP A 115 12.55 20.34 -18.27
C TRP A 115 11.97 19.67 -17.02
N PHE A 116 10.92 20.25 -16.43
CA PHE A 116 10.27 19.68 -15.25
C PHE A 116 9.14 18.70 -15.62
N ASN A 117 8.35 19.03 -16.64
CA ASN A 117 7.16 18.24 -16.99
C ASN A 117 6.92 17.98 -18.47
N ASP A 118 7.53 18.72 -19.40
CA ASP A 118 7.15 18.67 -20.82
C ASP A 118 8.33 18.80 -21.81
N LEU A 119 9.55 19.09 -21.34
CA LEU A 119 10.68 19.46 -22.20
C LEU A 119 10.25 20.45 -23.29
N THR A 120 9.62 21.56 -22.89
CA THR A 120 9.07 22.53 -23.85
C THR A 120 10.22 23.19 -24.62
N PRO A 121 10.29 23.01 -25.96
CA PRO A 121 11.34 23.63 -26.77
C PRO A 121 11.22 25.14 -26.75
N THR A 122 12.36 25.82 -26.78
CA THR A 122 12.44 27.29 -26.87
C THR A 122 13.41 27.67 -27.96
N ASN A 123 13.01 28.61 -28.82
CA ASN A 123 13.84 29.04 -29.94
C ASN A 123 14.86 30.06 -29.45
N ILE A 124 16.13 29.65 -29.40
CA ILE A 124 17.26 30.53 -29.13
C ILE A 124 18.08 30.64 -30.41
N TYR A 125 18.27 31.86 -30.92
CA TYR A 125 19.00 32.13 -32.16
C TYR A 125 20.49 32.39 -31.93
N ARG A 126 20.85 32.85 -30.73
CA ARG A 126 22.23 33.04 -30.26
C ARG A 126 22.25 33.02 -28.74
N VAL A 127 23.31 32.47 -28.17
CA VAL A 127 23.65 32.69 -26.76
C VAL A 127 24.44 34.00 -26.69
N ASP A 128 23.92 35.02 -26.00
CA ASP A 128 24.58 36.33 -25.90
C ASP A 128 25.88 36.20 -25.08
N ASP A 129 26.91 37.01 -25.39
CA ASP A 129 28.21 36.99 -24.71
C ASP A 129 28.14 37.28 -23.19
N ASP A 130 27.06 37.91 -22.73
CA ASP A 130 26.78 38.20 -21.31
C ASP A 130 25.99 37.08 -20.61
N SER A 131 25.59 36.03 -21.34
CA SER A 131 24.86 34.87 -20.80
C SER A 131 25.71 34.12 -19.78
N GLN A 132 25.08 33.73 -18.68
CA GLN A 132 25.72 32.83 -17.72
C GLN A 132 25.50 31.40 -18.19
N ILE A 133 26.58 30.65 -18.34
CA ILE A 133 26.57 29.28 -18.84
C ILE A 133 27.29 28.41 -17.80
N VAL A 134 26.61 27.38 -17.33
CA VAL A 134 27.21 26.34 -16.49
C VAL A 134 27.00 25.01 -17.16
N ARG A 135 28.08 24.32 -17.48
CA ARG A 135 28.04 23.00 -18.12
C ARG A 135 28.00 21.90 -17.07
N THR A 136 27.20 20.87 -17.29
CA THR A 136 27.07 19.77 -16.31
C THR A 136 28.23 18.77 -16.34
N ASP A 137 29.11 18.85 -17.34
CA ASP A 137 30.38 18.09 -17.41
C ASP A 137 31.45 18.61 -16.44
N THR A 138 31.36 19.88 -16.06
CA THR A 138 32.33 20.57 -15.19
C THR A 138 31.78 20.82 -13.78
N ALA A 139 30.46 20.96 -13.64
CA ALA A 139 29.81 21.18 -12.34
C ALA A 139 28.52 20.36 -12.22
N SER A 140 28.29 19.77 -11.05
CA SER A 140 27.05 19.02 -10.78
C SER A 140 25.89 19.99 -10.51
N VAL A 141 25.01 20.17 -11.51
CA VAL A 141 23.83 21.05 -11.39
C VAL A 141 22.63 20.20 -10.96
N ILE A 142 22.21 20.38 -9.71
CA ILE A 142 21.05 19.69 -9.14
C ILE A 142 20.02 20.72 -8.68
N TYR A 143 18.85 20.69 -9.30
CA TYR A 143 17.69 21.47 -8.89
C TYR A 143 16.90 20.75 -7.81
N LYS A 144 16.81 21.36 -6.62
CA LYS A 144 16.15 20.80 -5.45
C LYS A 144 14.86 21.55 -5.12
N ASN A 145 13.89 20.82 -4.56
CA ASN A 145 12.71 21.40 -3.93
C ASN A 145 12.14 20.42 -2.90
N SER A 146 11.16 20.85 -2.13
CA SER A 146 10.48 20.01 -1.15
C SER A 146 8.99 20.29 -1.17
N GLY A 147 8.24 19.39 -0.57
CA GLY A 147 6.81 19.54 -0.51
C GLY A 147 6.13 18.55 0.41
N ARG A 148 4.81 18.50 0.28
CA ARG A 148 3.93 17.66 1.08
C ARG A 148 3.18 16.67 0.19
N ILE A 149 2.84 15.52 0.76
CA ILE A 149 2.03 14.50 0.11
C ILE A 149 0.93 14.02 1.05
N ASN A 150 -0.24 13.68 0.48
CA ASN A 150 -1.41 13.25 1.24
C ASN A 150 -2.11 12.02 0.62
N PRO A 151 -1.44 10.86 0.57
CA PRO A 151 -1.98 9.68 -0.12
C PRO A 151 -3.25 9.14 0.57
N LEU A 152 -4.09 8.50 -0.23
CA LEU A 152 -5.18 7.63 0.19
C LEU A 152 -4.91 6.26 -0.42
N THR A 153 -4.80 5.24 0.40
CA THR A 153 -4.38 3.90 -0.02
C THR A 153 -5.45 2.87 0.33
N LEU A 154 -5.74 2.01 -0.64
CA LEU A 154 -6.57 0.83 -0.49
C LEU A 154 -5.70 -0.39 -0.73
N ARG A 155 -5.65 -1.31 0.23
CA ARG A 155 -4.84 -2.53 0.16
C ARG A 155 -5.70 -3.75 0.47
N ILE A 156 -5.55 -4.79 -0.33
CA ILE A 156 -6.10 -6.12 -0.07
C ILE A 156 -4.93 -7.03 0.22
N SER A 157 -4.99 -7.77 1.32
CA SER A 157 -3.90 -8.65 1.72
C SER A 157 -4.40 -10.00 2.16
N PHE A 158 -3.61 -11.04 1.91
CA PHE A 158 -3.83 -12.39 2.39
C PHE A 158 -2.89 -12.67 3.55
N SER A 159 -3.44 -13.04 4.71
CA SER A 159 -2.69 -13.38 5.91
C SER A 159 -2.34 -14.86 5.97
N LEU A 160 -1.05 -15.14 6.20
CA LEU A 160 -0.53 -16.43 6.60
C LEU A 160 -0.32 -16.43 8.11
N ASN A 161 -0.90 -17.43 8.79
CA ASN A 161 -0.84 -17.54 10.24
C ASN A 161 0.36 -18.39 10.70
N LYS A 162 0.83 -18.15 11.92
CA LYS A 162 1.89 -18.93 12.58
C LYS A 162 1.33 -20.32 12.94
N VAL A 163 2.17 -21.35 12.92
CA VAL A 163 1.81 -22.66 13.48
C VAL A 163 1.77 -22.56 15.02
N ASP A 164 0.76 -23.15 15.64
CA ASP A 164 0.68 -23.24 17.10
C ASP A 164 1.68 -24.28 17.62
N LYS A 165 2.86 -23.79 18.03
CA LYS A 165 3.94 -24.64 18.54
C LYS A 165 3.59 -25.37 19.83
N LEU A 166 2.67 -24.83 20.65
CA LEU A 166 2.29 -25.47 21.91
C LEU A 166 1.45 -26.71 21.64
N ARG A 167 0.39 -26.56 20.84
CA ARG A 167 -0.43 -27.71 20.42
C ARG A 167 0.36 -28.74 19.63
N LEU A 168 1.22 -28.31 18.71
CA LEU A 168 2.08 -29.24 17.97
C LEU A 168 2.95 -30.09 18.90
N LYS A 169 3.47 -29.51 20.00
CA LYS A 169 4.28 -30.24 20.98
C LYS A 169 3.45 -31.14 21.90
N THR A 170 2.24 -30.72 22.27
CA THR A 170 1.39 -31.45 23.24
C THR A 170 0.57 -32.56 22.57
N THR A 171 0.00 -32.32 21.39
CA THR A 171 -0.92 -33.25 20.72
C THR A 171 -0.37 -33.82 19.42
N GLY A 172 0.77 -33.34 18.93
CA GLY A 172 1.33 -33.73 17.62
C GLY A 172 0.59 -33.14 16.42
N GLU A 173 -0.50 -32.38 16.66
CA GLU A 173 -1.36 -31.86 15.61
C GLU A 173 -0.87 -30.50 15.10
N ARG A 174 -0.72 -30.36 13.78
CA ARG A 174 -0.37 -29.09 13.13
C ARG A 174 -1.60 -28.20 13.00
N VAL A 175 -1.89 -27.44 14.05
CA VAL A 175 -2.95 -26.42 14.04
C VAL A 175 -2.34 -25.04 13.80
N MET A 176 -2.95 -24.26 12.89
CA MET A 176 -2.58 -22.86 12.66
C MET A 176 -3.11 -21.99 13.81
N SER A 177 -2.25 -21.15 14.37
CA SER A 177 -2.59 -20.17 15.40
C SER A 177 -3.42 -19.01 14.80
N ASP A 178 -4.12 -18.27 15.66
CA ASP A 178 -4.74 -16.99 15.28
C ASP A 178 -3.70 -15.86 15.09
N LYS A 179 -2.43 -16.10 15.48
CA LYS A 179 -1.35 -15.13 15.35
C LYS A 179 -0.86 -15.10 13.90
N GLU A 180 -0.91 -13.94 13.29
CA GLU A 180 -0.41 -13.73 11.93
C GLU A 180 1.12 -13.77 11.88
N MET A 181 1.66 -14.38 10.83
CA MET A 181 3.08 -14.43 10.54
C MET A 181 3.46 -13.43 9.45
N LEU A 182 2.77 -13.52 8.33
CA LEU A 182 3.11 -12.82 7.10
C LEU A 182 1.81 -12.37 6.42
N ARG A 183 1.87 -11.25 5.70
CA ARG A 183 0.82 -10.84 4.76
C ARG A 183 1.43 -10.57 3.41
N VAL A 184 0.75 -11.05 2.38
CA VAL A 184 1.05 -10.68 1.00
C VAL A 184 -0.13 -9.87 0.50
N GLY A 185 0.13 -8.66 0.00
CA GLY A 185 -0.94 -7.76 -0.39
C GLY A 185 -0.70 -7.06 -1.71
N LEU A 186 -1.81 -6.63 -2.31
CA LEU A 186 -1.84 -5.75 -3.47
C LEU A 186 -2.59 -4.48 -3.07
N GLY A 187 -2.16 -3.33 -3.56
CA GLY A 187 -2.82 -2.08 -3.23
C GLY A 187 -2.75 -1.05 -4.35
N ILE A 188 -3.68 -0.11 -4.28
CA ILE A 188 -3.72 1.09 -5.09
C ILE A 188 -3.67 2.30 -4.16
N SER A 189 -2.91 3.32 -4.52
CA SER A 189 -2.82 4.55 -3.76
C SER A 189 -2.86 5.75 -4.70
N THR A 190 -3.60 6.76 -4.30
CA THR A 190 -3.78 8.02 -5.02
C THR A 190 -3.46 9.18 -4.09
N GLY A 191 -2.83 10.23 -4.60
CA GLY A 191 -2.49 11.40 -3.81
C GLY A 191 -2.03 12.57 -4.68
N ALA A 192 -1.68 13.67 -4.05
CA ALA A 192 -1.05 14.80 -4.73
C ALA A 192 0.26 15.17 -4.04
N LEU A 193 1.31 15.34 -4.83
CA LEU A 193 2.51 16.05 -4.45
C LEU A 193 2.21 17.55 -4.52
N LYS A 194 2.42 18.27 -3.44
CA LYS A 194 2.34 19.73 -3.42
C LYS A 194 3.69 20.32 -3.04
N PHE A 195 4.39 20.91 -4.00
CA PHE A 195 5.63 21.64 -3.77
C PHE A 195 5.37 22.85 -2.86
N THR A 196 6.30 23.07 -1.92
CA THR A 196 6.23 24.21 -0.99
C THR A 196 6.49 25.51 -1.73
N ASN A 197 7.52 25.50 -2.59
CA ASN A 197 7.95 26.66 -3.36
C ASN A 197 7.58 26.50 -4.84
N LYS A 198 7.25 27.62 -5.49
CA LYS A 198 7.08 27.72 -6.95
C LYS A 198 8.41 27.69 -7.72
N VAL A 199 9.52 27.43 -7.03
CA VAL A 199 10.84 27.45 -7.62
C VAL A 199 11.66 26.24 -7.17
N HIS A 200 12.50 25.74 -8.05
CA HIS A 200 13.58 24.83 -7.73
C HIS A 200 14.87 25.63 -7.58
N TYR A 201 15.62 25.36 -6.51
CA TYR A 201 16.89 26.01 -6.24
C TYR A 201 18.06 25.13 -6.62
N GLN A 202 19.18 25.73 -6.98
CA GLN A 202 20.46 25.07 -7.19
C GLN A 202 21.54 25.85 -6.43
N GLU A 203 22.66 25.18 -6.12
CA GLU A 203 23.73 25.72 -5.25
C GLU A 203 25.04 25.97 -6.01
N VAL A 204 25.05 25.80 -7.34
CA VAL A 204 26.26 25.86 -8.17
C VAL A 204 26.66 27.29 -8.49
N ASP A 205 25.72 28.11 -8.95
CA ASP A 205 25.98 29.51 -9.30
C ASP A 205 24.75 30.37 -9.01
N ASP A 206 24.86 31.33 -8.09
CA ASP A 206 23.79 32.26 -7.71
C ASP A 206 23.22 33.04 -8.91
N ARG A 207 24.01 33.23 -9.97
CA ARG A 207 23.60 33.97 -11.17
C ARG A 207 22.65 33.19 -12.08
N LEU A 208 22.67 31.85 -12.02
CA LEU A 208 21.68 31.02 -12.73
C LEU A 208 20.27 31.18 -12.15
N ARG A 209 20.17 31.67 -10.91
CA ARG A 209 18.91 31.86 -10.17
C ARG A 209 18.13 30.55 -10.03
N TYR A 210 16.83 30.68 -9.76
CA TYR A 210 15.92 29.56 -9.54
C TYR A 210 15.16 29.20 -10.82
N PHE A 211 14.83 27.91 -10.96
CA PHE A 211 13.92 27.44 -12.00
C PHE A 211 12.46 27.57 -11.53
N ASN A 212 11.61 28.28 -12.28
CA ASN A 212 10.20 28.43 -11.94
C ASN A 212 9.39 27.23 -12.41
N ILE A 213 8.64 26.59 -11.50
CA ILE A 213 7.79 25.46 -11.88
C ILE A 213 6.44 25.94 -12.44
N PRO A 214 5.94 25.32 -13.52
CA PRO A 214 4.65 25.68 -14.12
C PRO A 214 3.48 25.34 -13.19
N GLU A 215 3.57 24.24 -12.43
CA GLU A 215 2.55 23.82 -11.49
C GLU A 215 3.16 23.30 -10.19
N THR A 216 2.57 23.70 -9.05
CA THR A 216 3.02 23.28 -7.72
C THR A 216 2.37 21.98 -7.24
N LYS A 217 1.36 21.47 -7.95
CA LYS A 217 0.56 20.33 -7.53
C LYS A 217 0.57 19.26 -8.62
N ILE A 218 1.07 18.07 -8.30
CA ILE A 218 1.08 16.94 -9.22
C ILE A 218 0.30 15.79 -8.60
N SER A 219 -0.79 15.40 -9.27
CA SER A 219 -1.56 14.22 -8.89
C SER A 219 -0.86 12.93 -9.31
N THR A 220 -0.77 11.95 -8.41
CA THR A 220 -0.08 10.68 -8.62
C THR A 220 -0.94 9.50 -8.19
N THR A 221 -0.82 8.41 -8.94
CA THR A 221 -1.44 7.11 -8.64
C THR A 221 -0.38 6.03 -8.70
N LYS A 222 -0.40 5.09 -7.74
CA LYS A 222 0.49 3.94 -7.70
C LYS A 222 -0.28 2.64 -7.50
N LEU A 223 0.22 1.57 -8.12
CA LEU A 223 -0.24 0.20 -7.98
C LEU A 223 0.95 -0.63 -7.47
N PHE A 224 0.74 -1.42 -6.42
CA PHE A 224 1.85 -2.04 -5.72
C PHE A 224 1.54 -3.41 -5.15
N GLY A 225 2.60 -4.21 -4.99
CA GLY A 225 2.64 -5.39 -4.14
C GLY A 225 3.29 -5.05 -2.81
N SER A 226 2.92 -5.78 -1.76
CA SER A 226 3.45 -5.63 -0.42
C SER A 226 3.66 -6.97 0.27
N LEU A 227 4.71 -7.02 1.08
CA LEU A 227 5.06 -8.12 1.95
C LEU A 227 5.21 -7.57 3.37
N THR A 228 4.34 -8.00 4.27
CA THR A 228 4.31 -7.54 5.66
C THR A 228 4.64 -8.69 6.60
N TYR A 229 5.70 -8.58 7.39
CA TYR A 229 6.11 -9.60 8.35
C TYR A 229 5.82 -9.17 9.79
N ASN A 230 5.16 -10.02 10.58
CA ASN A 230 4.86 -9.77 11.98
C ASN A 230 6.04 -10.18 12.87
N ALA A 231 6.88 -9.20 13.19
CA ALA A 231 8.07 -9.35 14.00
C ALA A 231 7.72 -9.65 15.47
N TYR A 232 6.79 -8.89 16.05
CA TYR A 232 6.47 -9.03 17.47
C TYR A 232 5.01 -8.72 17.77
N THR A 233 4.43 -9.43 18.73
CA THR A 233 3.05 -9.22 19.17
C THR A 233 3.01 -9.27 20.68
N PHE A 234 2.50 -8.20 21.30
CA PHE A 234 2.39 -8.05 22.73
C PHE A 234 1.01 -7.54 23.09
N MET A 235 0.28 -8.32 23.89
CA MET A 235 -1.12 -8.06 24.23
C MET A 235 -1.96 -7.79 22.97
N ASP A 236 -2.54 -6.60 22.86
CA ASP A 236 -3.36 -6.16 21.72
C ASP A 236 -2.56 -5.41 20.65
N PHE A 237 -1.25 -5.24 20.83
CA PHE A 237 -0.38 -4.57 19.88
C PHE A 237 0.44 -5.55 19.05
N SER A 238 0.59 -5.26 17.76
CA SER A 238 1.46 -5.98 16.84
C SER A 238 2.40 -5.01 16.13
N PHE A 239 3.65 -5.41 16.00
CA PHE A 239 4.72 -4.66 15.38
C PHE A 239 5.16 -5.43 14.14
N LEU A 240 4.95 -4.83 12.97
CA LEU A 240 5.21 -5.47 11.69
C LEU A 240 6.18 -4.64 10.86
N VAL A 241 7.01 -5.33 10.08
CA VAL A 241 7.86 -4.72 9.04
C VAL A 241 7.15 -4.87 7.72
N ASP A 242 7.08 -3.80 6.94
CA ASP A 242 6.37 -3.77 5.66
C ASP A 242 7.32 -3.34 4.55
N ALA A 243 7.40 -4.13 3.49
CA ALA A 243 8.09 -3.77 2.27
C ALA A 243 7.11 -3.79 1.10
N SER A 244 7.18 -2.80 0.23
CA SER A 244 6.30 -2.69 -0.93
C SER A 244 7.04 -2.10 -2.12
N GLY A 245 6.59 -2.47 -3.31
CA GLY A 245 7.12 -1.95 -4.55
C GLY A 245 6.14 -2.12 -5.69
N GLY A 246 6.31 -1.33 -6.73
CA GLY A 246 5.41 -1.38 -7.87
C GLY A 246 5.59 -0.22 -8.83
N VAL A 247 4.51 0.07 -9.55
CA VAL A 247 4.48 1.09 -10.59
C VAL A 247 3.70 2.30 -10.12
N TRP A 248 4.09 3.46 -10.60
CA TRP A 248 3.43 4.72 -10.30
C TRP A 248 3.39 5.59 -11.56
N LYS A 249 2.42 6.50 -11.60
CA LYS A 249 2.24 7.47 -12.68
C LYS A 249 1.74 8.79 -12.13
N THR A 250 1.98 9.85 -12.88
CA THR A 250 1.30 11.13 -12.68
C THR A 250 0.10 11.24 -13.63
N LYS A 251 -0.80 12.18 -13.36
CA LYS A 251 -1.92 12.47 -14.27
C LYS A 251 -1.38 13.15 -15.55
N SER A 252 -1.88 12.77 -16.71
CA SER A 252 -1.41 13.28 -18.01
C SER A 252 -1.50 14.80 -18.18
N SER A 253 -2.36 15.48 -17.42
CA SER A 253 -2.45 16.94 -17.44
C SER A 253 -1.29 17.66 -16.75
N HIS A 254 -0.49 16.96 -15.95
CA HIS A 254 0.59 17.54 -15.16
C HIS A 254 1.98 17.24 -15.73
N LEU A 255 2.11 16.15 -16.50
CA LEU A 255 3.36 15.66 -17.04
C LEU A 255 3.10 15.04 -18.42
N ASN A 256 3.95 15.36 -19.40
CA ASN A 256 3.85 14.82 -20.74
C ASN A 256 4.13 13.32 -20.73
N GLN A 257 3.12 12.53 -21.11
CA GLN A 257 3.19 11.07 -21.03
C GLN A 257 3.98 10.44 -22.19
N ASP A 258 4.25 11.20 -23.26
CA ASP A 258 4.98 10.72 -24.42
C ASP A 258 6.50 10.80 -24.20
N LEU A 259 6.94 11.69 -23.30
CA LEU A 259 8.35 11.91 -22.97
C LEU A 259 8.78 11.26 -21.65
N VAL A 260 7.83 10.95 -20.76
CA VAL A 260 8.14 10.41 -19.43
C VAL A 260 8.38 8.90 -19.43
N THR A 261 9.44 8.50 -18.76
CA THR A 261 9.65 7.12 -18.32
C THR A 261 9.62 7.06 -16.78
N TYR A 262 8.78 6.18 -16.23
CA TYR A 262 8.67 5.99 -14.78
C TYR A 262 9.45 4.76 -14.33
N ASP A 263 10.33 4.94 -13.36
CA ASP A 263 10.97 3.82 -12.68
C ASP A 263 10.01 3.21 -11.64
N PRO A 264 10.13 1.90 -11.38
CA PRO A 264 9.46 1.30 -10.23
C PRO A 264 9.80 2.03 -8.94
N PHE A 265 8.83 2.12 -8.04
CA PHE A 265 9.08 2.66 -6.71
C PHE A 265 9.35 1.53 -5.71
N PHE A 266 10.10 1.86 -4.65
CA PHE A 266 10.34 0.98 -3.52
C PHE A 266 10.01 1.72 -2.22
N ASN A 267 9.33 1.03 -1.30
CA ASN A 267 8.92 1.60 -0.03
C ASN A 267 9.06 0.60 1.10
N VAL A 268 9.63 1.07 2.21
CA VAL A 268 9.81 0.29 3.44
C VAL A 268 9.17 1.06 4.58
N GLY A 269 8.49 0.35 5.46
CA GLY A 269 7.83 0.94 6.60
C GLY A 269 7.71 -0.02 7.78
N PHE A 270 7.25 0.55 8.88
CA PHE A 270 6.95 -0.17 10.10
C PHE A 270 5.49 0.04 10.45
N ILE A 271 4.78 -1.00 10.85
CA ILE A 271 3.36 -0.95 11.20
C ILE A 271 3.21 -1.25 12.68
N ILE A 272 2.55 -0.33 13.39
CA ILE A 272 2.09 -0.53 14.75
C ILE A 272 0.58 -0.73 14.70
N GLU A 273 0.14 -1.96 14.91
CA GLU A 273 -1.29 -2.31 14.91
C GLU A 273 -1.82 -2.45 16.32
N LYS A 274 -3.01 -1.92 16.55
CA LYS A 274 -3.83 -2.19 17.72
C LYS A 274 -5.05 -3.01 17.31
N LYS A 275 -5.20 -4.17 17.94
CA LYS A 275 -6.40 -5.00 17.82
C LYS A 275 -7.54 -4.36 18.60
N VAL A 276 -8.60 -3.95 17.89
CA VAL A 276 -9.81 -3.38 18.52
C VAL A 276 -10.87 -4.47 18.69
N SER A 277 -10.96 -5.39 17.74
CA SER A 277 -11.83 -6.56 17.83
C SER A 277 -11.19 -7.77 17.12
N LYS A 278 -11.91 -8.90 17.07
CA LYS A 278 -11.50 -10.08 16.27
C LYS A 278 -11.37 -9.78 14.77
N TYR A 279 -12.12 -8.81 14.25
CA TYR A 279 -12.24 -8.52 12.81
C TYR A 279 -11.81 -7.11 12.43
N PHE A 280 -11.45 -6.26 13.40
CA PHE A 280 -11.11 -4.86 13.19
C PHE A 280 -9.82 -4.50 13.91
N LYS A 281 -8.88 -3.90 13.18
CA LYS A 281 -7.64 -3.35 13.73
C LYS A 281 -7.46 -1.92 13.24
N LEU A 282 -6.81 -1.12 14.06
CA LEU A 282 -6.31 0.20 13.69
C LEU A 282 -4.79 0.14 13.65
N TYR A 283 -4.16 0.94 12.80
CA TYR A 283 -2.72 0.98 12.74
C TYR A 283 -2.15 2.32 12.32
N LEU A 284 -0.89 2.50 12.70
CA LEU A 284 -0.03 3.59 12.28
C LEU A 284 1.15 3.01 11.50
N ARG A 285 1.53 3.65 10.39
CA ARG A 285 2.58 3.20 9.51
C ARG A 285 3.49 4.35 9.07
N PRO A 286 4.58 4.66 9.79
CA PRO A 286 5.68 5.42 9.22
C PRO A 286 6.37 4.63 8.10
N SER A 287 6.67 5.29 6.98
CA SER A 287 7.36 4.67 5.84
C SER A 287 8.21 5.66 5.05
N PHE A 288 9.21 5.12 4.36
CA PHE A 288 10.07 5.84 3.43
C PHE A 288 9.94 5.24 2.03
N GLU A 289 9.65 6.05 1.03
CA GLU A 289 9.49 5.66 -0.38
C GLU A 289 10.50 6.40 -1.25
N MET A 290 11.13 5.67 -2.15
CA MET A 290 11.97 6.22 -3.21
C MET A 290 11.33 5.93 -4.56
N ARG A 291 11.29 6.95 -5.41
CA ARG A 291 10.83 6.80 -6.80
C ARG A 291 11.54 7.79 -7.71
N LYS A 292 11.66 7.40 -8.98
CA LYS A 292 12.33 8.19 -10.00
C LYS A 292 11.50 8.21 -11.28
N TYR A 293 11.65 9.28 -12.04
CA TYR A 293 11.18 9.36 -13.41
C TYR A 293 12.20 10.15 -14.23
N SER A 294 12.22 9.90 -15.53
CA SER A 294 13.00 10.70 -16.48
C SER A 294 12.08 11.30 -17.52
N LEU A 295 12.43 12.48 -18.01
CA LEU A 295 11.90 13.03 -19.24
C LEU A 295 12.99 12.94 -20.29
N SER A 296 12.67 12.35 -21.44
CA SER A 296 13.62 12.25 -22.54
C SER A 296 12.96 12.58 -23.86
N ASP A 297 13.70 13.27 -24.71
CA ASP A 297 13.44 13.35 -26.14
C ASP A 297 14.64 12.81 -26.93
N GLU A 298 14.77 13.19 -28.20
CA GLU A 298 15.87 12.77 -29.07
C GLU A 298 17.22 13.46 -28.77
N PHE A 299 17.22 14.53 -27.96
CA PHE A 299 18.40 15.36 -27.71
C PHE A 299 18.84 15.39 -26.25
N ILE A 300 17.90 15.35 -25.29
CA ILE A 300 18.19 15.46 -23.87
C ILE A 300 17.43 14.43 -23.04
N THR A 301 18.03 14.06 -21.91
CA THR A 301 17.36 13.30 -20.85
C THR A 301 17.57 14.03 -19.52
N THR A 302 16.49 14.21 -18.77
CA THR A 302 16.53 14.81 -17.43
C THR A 302 15.98 13.84 -16.40
N ALA A 303 16.75 13.62 -15.33
CA ALA A 303 16.43 12.66 -14.29
C ALA A 303 15.81 13.37 -13.08
N HIS A 304 14.72 12.80 -12.57
CA HIS A 304 13.99 13.34 -11.43
C HIS A 304 13.87 12.29 -10.34
N SER A 305 14.30 12.64 -9.14
CA SER A 305 14.26 11.78 -7.96
C SER A 305 13.30 12.36 -6.91
N LEU A 306 12.56 11.46 -6.26
CA LEU A 306 11.64 11.79 -5.18
C LEU A 306 11.87 10.83 -4.02
N SER A 307 12.24 11.40 -2.87
CA SER A 307 12.34 10.70 -1.59
C SER A 307 11.20 11.15 -0.69
N LEU A 308 10.32 10.24 -0.28
CA LEU A 308 9.11 10.54 0.45
C LEU A 308 9.17 9.91 1.84
N PHE A 309 8.79 10.67 2.85
CA PHE A 309 8.49 10.14 4.18
C PHE A 309 7.00 10.34 4.47
N THR A 310 6.30 9.27 4.79
CA THR A 310 4.86 9.31 5.10
C THR A 310 4.56 8.65 6.43
N ILE A 311 3.54 9.17 7.10
CA ILE A 311 2.89 8.52 8.24
C ILE A 311 1.45 8.24 7.82
N ASP A 312 1.12 6.95 7.73
CA ASP A 312 -0.21 6.49 7.34
C ASP A 312 -1.00 6.04 8.58
N VAL A 313 -2.23 6.51 8.71
CA VAL A 313 -3.20 6.00 9.68
C VAL A 313 -4.19 5.14 8.93
N GLY A 314 -4.34 3.90 9.36
CA GLY A 314 -5.15 2.91 8.65
C GLY A 314 -6.08 2.10 9.54
N ALA A 315 -7.06 1.52 8.88
CA ALA A 315 -7.99 0.56 9.46
C ALA A 315 -7.98 -0.72 8.63
N LEU A 316 -7.97 -1.85 9.31
CA LEU A 316 -7.97 -3.18 8.71
C LEU A 316 -9.25 -3.91 9.13
N ILE A 317 -10.00 -4.40 8.14
CA ILE A 317 -11.21 -5.19 8.32
C ILE A 317 -11.00 -6.59 7.75
N LYS A 318 -11.34 -7.61 8.54
CA LYS A 318 -11.37 -9.01 8.11
C LYS A 318 -12.79 -9.50 7.89
N TYR A 319 -12.96 -10.40 6.93
CA TYR A 319 -14.25 -11.06 6.76
C TYR A 319 -14.55 -11.99 7.96
N PRO A 320 -15.76 -11.97 8.55
CA PRO A 320 -16.05 -12.79 9.73
C PRO A 320 -16.09 -14.30 9.46
N THR A 321 -15.40 -15.08 10.30
CA THR A 321 -15.33 -16.55 10.22
C THR A 321 -16.71 -17.19 10.36
N TYR A 322 -17.49 -16.76 11.35
CA TYR A 322 -18.83 -17.29 11.62
C TYR A 322 -19.95 -16.36 11.14
N PRO A 323 -21.09 -16.90 10.67
CA PRO A 323 -22.26 -16.09 10.37
C PRO A 323 -22.85 -15.47 11.63
N ARG A 324 -23.61 -14.37 11.47
CA ARG A 324 -24.39 -13.78 12.57
C ARG A 324 -25.61 -14.67 12.85
N ASN A 325 -25.96 -14.85 14.12
CA ASN A 325 -27.21 -15.51 14.49
C ASN A 325 -28.40 -14.64 14.03
N ARG A 326 -29.33 -15.22 13.27
CA ARG A 326 -30.51 -14.53 12.73
C ARG A 326 -31.62 -14.36 13.78
N HIS A 327 -31.58 -15.07 14.90
CA HIS A 327 -32.56 -14.94 15.96
C HIS A 327 -32.44 -13.58 16.67
N GLY A 328 -33.45 -12.72 16.50
CA GLY A 328 -33.45 -11.35 17.03
C GLY A 328 -33.33 -11.24 18.55
N ALA A 329 -33.81 -12.26 19.28
CA ALA A 329 -33.70 -12.37 20.73
C ALA A 329 -32.27 -12.67 21.21
N ASN A 330 -31.41 -13.21 20.33
CA ASN A 330 -30.04 -13.51 20.70
C ASN A 330 -29.20 -12.22 20.72
N ARG A 331 -28.84 -11.79 21.94
CA ARG A 331 -28.04 -10.59 22.23
C ARG A 331 -26.61 -10.92 22.67
N VAL A 332 -26.18 -12.17 22.52
CA VAL A 332 -24.86 -12.60 22.99
C VAL A 332 -23.77 -11.84 22.21
N GLN A 333 -22.87 -11.20 22.96
CA GLN A 333 -21.77 -10.41 22.40
C GLN A 333 -20.58 -11.29 21.99
N MET A 334 -20.52 -12.51 22.52
CA MET A 334 -19.48 -13.49 22.23
C MET A 334 -19.92 -14.52 21.19
N GLU A 335 -18.94 -15.26 20.69
CA GLU A 335 -19.19 -16.46 19.90
C GLU A 335 -19.98 -17.46 20.75
N HIS A 336 -21.05 -18.00 20.20
CA HIS A 336 -21.95 -18.89 20.92
C HIS A 336 -22.50 -19.96 20.00
N ILE A 337 -22.88 -21.09 20.58
CA ILE A 337 -23.52 -22.19 19.87
C ILE A 337 -25.03 -21.99 20.01
N PHE A 338 -25.75 -22.04 18.89
CA PHE A 338 -27.21 -22.06 18.87
C PHE A 338 -27.67 -23.10 17.84
N ASN A 339 -28.52 -24.05 18.26
CA ASN A 339 -28.98 -25.17 17.42
C ASN A 339 -27.83 -25.90 16.70
N GLY A 340 -26.77 -26.25 17.45
CA GLY A 340 -25.62 -27.00 16.92
C GLY A 340 -24.73 -26.24 15.93
N LYS A 341 -24.95 -24.93 15.73
CA LYS A 341 -24.13 -24.06 14.87
C LYS A 341 -23.46 -22.97 15.69
N ILE A 342 -22.18 -22.71 15.42
CA ILE A 342 -21.45 -21.58 16.02
C ILE A 342 -21.80 -20.30 15.25
N TYR A 343 -22.21 -19.29 15.98
CA TYR A 343 -22.45 -17.96 15.47
C TYR A 343 -21.48 -16.96 16.10
N ARG A 344 -21.12 -15.94 15.31
CA ARG A 344 -20.36 -14.80 15.85
C ARG A 344 -21.25 -13.94 16.76
N GLY A 345 -20.60 -13.25 17.69
CA GLY A 345 -21.17 -12.16 18.46
C GLY A 345 -21.60 -10.96 17.60
N ARG A 346 -22.35 -10.03 18.20
CA ARG A 346 -23.02 -8.92 17.49
C ARG A 346 -22.09 -7.90 16.82
N SER A 347 -21.00 -7.49 17.47
CA SER A 347 -20.20 -6.34 17.02
C SER A 347 -18.91 -6.74 16.28
N ILE A 348 -18.68 -6.08 15.15
CA ILE A 348 -17.43 -6.15 14.37
C ILE A 348 -16.38 -5.19 14.94
N PHE A 349 -16.80 -4.12 15.61
CA PHE A 349 -15.91 -3.02 16.01
C PHE A 349 -15.63 -2.98 17.52
N GLN A 350 -16.31 -3.81 18.32
CA GLN A 350 -16.11 -3.86 19.76
C GLN A 350 -15.27 -5.09 20.15
N PRO A 351 -14.44 -4.97 21.21
CA PRO A 351 -13.77 -6.12 21.80
C PRO A 351 -14.79 -7.19 22.22
N GLN A 352 -14.49 -8.46 21.95
CA GLN A 352 -15.26 -9.61 22.41
C GLN A 352 -14.39 -10.33 23.45
N ASN A 353 -14.56 -10.00 24.74
CA ASN A 353 -13.69 -10.51 25.80
C ASN A 353 -14.53 -11.17 26.92
N PRO A 354 -14.28 -12.45 27.28
CA PRO A 354 -15.04 -13.17 28.32
C PRO A 354 -14.91 -12.57 29.71
N ARG A 355 -13.77 -11.93 30.02
CA ARG A 355 -13.44 -11.42 31.37
C ARG A 355 -14.02 -10.04 31.67
N THR A 356 -14.34 -9.28 30.63
CA THR A 356 -15.08 -8.04 30.75
C THR A 356 -16.46 -8.31 30.19
N GLY A 357 -17.34 -8.86 31.03
CA GLY A 357 -18.76 -8.58 30.89
C GLY A 357 -18.94 -7.08 30.93
N GLN A 358 -18.80 -6.40 29.79
CA GLN A 358 -19.42 -5.12 29.60
C GLN A 358 -20.92 -5.40 29.57
N PHE A 359 -21.48 -5.59 30.77
CA PHE A 359 -22.80 -5.05 31.07
C PHE A 359 -22.83 -3.72 30.36
N GLY A 360 -23.73 -3.63 29.38
CA GLY A 360 -23.79 -2.49 28.48
C GLY A 360 -23.64 -1.23 29.32
N GLN A 361 -22.98 -0.21 28.76
CA GLN A 361 -23.08 1.12 29.31
C GLN A 361 -24.57 1.50 29.37
N THR A 362 -25.24 1.10 30.43
CA THR A 362 -26.39 1.76 30.98
C THR A 362 -25.81 3.08 31.40
N LYS A 363 -25.93 4.07 30.50
CA LYS A 363 -26.29 5.42 30.94
C LYS A 363 -27.27 5.18 32.09
N LYS A 364 -26.85 5.51 33.31
CA LYS A 364 -27.70 5.46 34.51
C LYS A 364 -28.95 6.28 34.17
N LYS A 365 -29.99 5.65 33.64
CA LYS A 365 -31.34 6.19 33.71
C LYS A 365 -31.64 6.13 35.20
N LYS A 366 -31.48 7.28 35.86
CA LYS A 366 -32.00 7.49 37.20
C LYS A 366 -33.46 7.02 37.16
N VAL A 367 -33.74 5.89 37.79
CA VAL A 367 -35.11 5.50 38.09
C VAL A 367 -35.56 6.53 39.11
N LYS A 368 -36.40 7.48 38.70
CA LYS A 368 -37.18 8.28 39.64
C LYS A 368 -38.13 7.28 40.32
N TYR A 369 -37.89 7.00 41.59
CA TYR A 369 -38.94 6.49 42.44
C TYR A 369 -39.98 7.60 42.56
N GLY A 370 -41.15 7.37 41.96
CA GLY A 370 -42.33 8.20 42.21
C GLY A 370 -42.71 8.02 43.67
N GLY A 371 -42.89 9.15 44.36
CA GLY A 371 -43.31 9.19 45.76
C GLY A 371 -44.64 8.47 45.94
N GLY A 372 -44.75 7.76 47.06
CA GLY A 372 -46.03 7.31 47.58
C GLY A 372 -46.89 8.53 47.89
N ASN A 373 -48.19 8.39 47.61
CA ASN A 373 -49.22 9.28 48.11
C ASN A 373 -49.33 9.08 49.63
N ASP A 374 -49.17 10.16 50.37
CA ASP A 374 -49.91 10.38 51.63
C ASP A 374 -51.21 11.11 51.29
#